data_AF-A0A1G3KSA9-F1
#
_entry.id   AF-A0A1G3KSA9-F1
#
_cell.length_a   1.000
_cell.length_b   1.000
_cell.length_c   1.000
_cell.angle_alpha   90.00
_cell.angle_beta   90.00
_cell.angle_gamma   90.00
#
_symmetry.space_group_name_H-M   'P 1'
#
loop_
_entity.id
_entity.type
_entity.pdbx_description
1 polymer ?
#
loop_
_entity_poly.entity_id
_entity_poly.type
_entity_poly.pdbx_seq_one_letter_code
_entity_poly.pdbx_strand_id
1 'polypeptide(L)'
;MLHLSIKTKITLAVVPVVTAVVLSITVFMVSRFSTSYKSALEQKSMAVCNSISNTVSNNLSYFTLDSFSQMSEYLQNILKVNEGIEYVFITDENNKILYHNDEAKNGTLLQSAQEKVLKPVTIPFGDYYESILPIIWEENHIGSIHLGIQKSLIDFKIKDMITISVLIFFISVIIIVLALHYTVKLILKPLKKSVSLLKQFSQGEGDLTQVLSVKTRDEIGDMASYFNLFVEKLRKMLQEVKKDNEKVSLSANELASNAHENAASIQEITASIKSVAENILTEKEKTEEATKNIQMIIENMNQINKMTEDINDQISQSSSAIEEMAANIASSSDMASQANRTSENLENVSEEGRKAIQTLSVSIEEVSKDSTQIQEMVQLIMDIAEQTNLLAMNAAIEAAHAGDYGKGFAVVAEEIRKLADNSTTSAKEIQGVVKKITERIQGNLKLSDKTKDGFNLLKREIDKVKQANHEIAESMEEQKDANSSILESISKLNAFSQKISGELNNQVRYGEGINQMLSNLNILSEEIATAMDEEKTALQEASLSVEHISKISNYLREISNKVEEDFHKFKTE
;
A
#
# COMPACT_ATOMS: atom_id res chain seq x y z
N MET A 1 -60.18 -12.51 39.80
CA MET A 1 -60.86 -11.20 39.97
C MET A 1 -61.62 -10.89 38.69
N LEU A 2 -62.94 -10.71 38.73
CA LEU A 2 -63.71 -10.26 37.56
C LEU A 2 -63.19 -8.87 37.13
N HIS A 3 -62.54 -8.79 35.96
CA HIS A 3 -62.14 -7.52 35.34
C HIS A 3 -63.38 -6.79 34.83
N LEU A 4 -64.11 -6.17 35.75
CA LEU A 4 -65.19 -5.26 35.43
C LEU A 4 -64.62 -4.08 34.65
N SER A 5 -65.23 -3.77 33.51
CA SER A 5 -64.84 -2.61 32.69
C SER A 5 -64.94 -1.32 33.52
N ILE A 6 -64.14 -0.30 33.21
CA ILE A 6 -64.21 1.00 33.92
C ILE A 6 -65.64 1.56 33.88
N LYS A 7 -66.36 1.37 32.76
CA LYS A 7 -67.80 1.67 32.64
C LYS A 7 -68.62 0.95 33.72
N THR A 8 -68.44 -0.36 33.86
CA THR A 8 -69.20 -1.16 34.83
C THR A 8 -68.86 -0.76 36.27
N LYS A 9 -67.59 -0.47 36.57
CA LYS A 9 -67.15 -0.01 37.89
C LYS A 9 -67.81 1.32 38.30
N ILE A 10 -67.85 2.30 37.38
CA ILE A 10 -68.47 3.60 37.63
C ILE A 10 -69.99 3.46 37.82
N THR A 11 -70.66 2.66 36.97
CA THR A 11 -72.12 2.44 37.09
C THR A 11 -72.50 1.74 38.39
N LEU A 12 -71.75 0.72 38.82
CA LEU A 12 -72.04 -0.02 40.04
C LEU A 12 -71.86 0.83 41.32
N ALA A 13 -70.94 1.80 41.30
CA ALA A 13 -70.65 2.65 42.45
C ALA A 13 -71.68 3.79 42.63
N VAL A 14 -72.10 4.43 41.54
CA VAL A 14 -72.88 5.68 41.61
C VAL A 14 -74.39 5.43 41.68
N VAL A 15 -74.91 4.49 40.89
CA VAL A 15 -76.37 4.31 40.77
C VAL A 15 -77.04 3.92 42.10
N PRO A 16 -76.54 2.94 42.88
CA PRO A 16 -77.21 2.51 44.11
C PRO A 16 -77.29 3.62 45.17
N VAL A 17 -76.19 4.38 45.31
CA VAL A 17 -76.08 5.48 46.28
C VAL A 17 -77.11 6.55 45.98
N VAL A 18 -77.21 6.98 44.72
CA VAL A 18 -78.14 8.05 44.35
C VAL A 18 -79.59 7.58 44.45
N THR A 19 -79.91 6.34 44.05
CA THR A 19 -81.28 5.81 44.19
C THR A 19 -81.74 5.73 45.64
N ALA A 20 -80.85 5.37 46.58
CA ALA A 20 -81.17 5.29 48.00
C ALA A 20 -81.52 6.68 48.57
N VAL A 21 -80.76 7.72 48.21
CA VAL A 21 -81.00 9.10 48.66
C VAL A 21 -82.37 9.62 48.20
N VAL A 22 -82.72 9.42 46.93
CA VAL A 22 -84.02 9.87 46.39
C VAL A 22 -85.18 9.13 47.09
N LEU A 23 -85.05 7.83 47.32
CA LEU A 23 -86.08 7.04 48.00
C LEU A 23 -86.32 7.55 49.43
N SER A 24 -85.26 7.80 50.19
CA SER A 24 -85.35 8.30 51.57
C SER A 24 -86.05 9.66 51.67
N ILE A 25 -85.78 10.59 50.74
CA ILE A 25 -86.43 11.91 50.70
C ILE A 25 -87.94 11.77 50.44
N THR A 26 -88.32 10.85 49.55
CA THR A 26 -89.71 10.63 49.14
C THR A 26 -90.56 10.09 50.30
N VAL A 27 -90.04 9.09 51.03
CA VAL A 27 -90.71 8.51 52.21
C VAL A 27 -90.91 9.54 53.31
N PHE A 28 -89.90 10.38 53.57
CA PHE A 28 -89.96 11.41 54.60
C PHE A 28 -91.04 12.46 54.33
N MET A 29 -91.21 12.91 53.08
CA MET A 29 -92.26 13.88 52.72
C MET A 29 -93.67 13.35 52.98
N VAL A 30 -93.96 12.11 52.54
CA VAL A 30 -95.29 11.50 52.70
C VAL A 30 -95.69 11.36 54.16
N SER A 31 -94.76 10.88 55.00
CA SER A 31 -95.00 10.70 56.44
C SER A 31 -95.32 12.02 57.14
N ARG A 32 -94.56 13.09 56.85
CA ARG A 32 -94.73 14.38 57.52
C ARG A 32 -96.08 15.03 57.22
N PHE A 33 -96.54 14.93 55.98
CA PHE A 33 -97.78 15.57 55.56
C PHE A 33 -99.02 14.85 56.11
N SER A 34 -99.02 13.51 56.18
CA SER A 34 -100.10 12.73 56.80
C SER A 34 -100.39 13.18 58.24
N THR A 35 -99.35 13.30 59.05
CA THR A 35 -99.45 13.77 60.44
C THR A 35 -100.00 15.20 60.52
N SER A 36 -99.50 16.10 59.66
CA SER A 36 -99.94 17.50 59.65
C SER A 36 -101.41 17.65 59.25
N TYR A 37 -101.90 16.82 58.32
CA TYR A 37 -103.28 16.90 57.84
C TYR A 37 -104.29 16.47 58.92
N LYS A 38 -103.95 15.43 59.70
CA LYS A 38 -104.80 14.95 60.79
C LYS A 38 -104.97 16.00 61.90
N SER A 39 -103.89 16.62 62.37
CA SER A 39 -103.98 17.67 63.41
C SER A 39 -104.79 18.89 62.96
N ALA A 40 -104.72 19.27 61.68
CA ALA A 40 -105.51 20.39 61.16
C ALA A 40 -107.02 20.11 61.22
N LEU A 41 -107.42 18.85 60.99
CA LEU A 41 -108.82 18.43 61.07
C LEU A 41 -109.34 18.42 62.51
N GLU A 42 -108.54 17.91 63.46
CA GLU A 42 -108.88 17.92 64.89
C GLU A 42 -109.10 19.35 65.42
N GLN A 43 -108.23 20.30 65.07
CA GLN A 43 -108.40 21.70 65.45
C GLN A 43 -109.70 22.31 64.91
N LYS A 44 -110.04 22.01 63.65
CA LYS A 44 -111.28 22.50 63.04
C LYS A 44 -112.51 21.97 63.77
N SER A 45 -112.51 20.68 64.11
CA SER A 45 -113.57 20.04 64.90
C SER A 45 -113.79 20.73 66.24
N MET A 46 -112.69 20.95 66.97
CA MET A 46 -112.70 21.55 68.30
C MET A 46 -113.20 23.00 68.27
N ALA A 47 -112.85 23.76 67.23
CA ALA A 47 -113.33 25.13 67.05
C ALA A 47 -114.86 25.19 66.84
N VAL A 48 -115.41 24.25 66.06
CA VAL A 48 -116.86 24.16 65.85
C VAL A 48 -117.56 23.79 67.16
N CYS A 49 -117.10 22.77 67.87
CA CYS A 49 -117.68 22.41 69.16
C CYS A 49 -117.63 23.55 70.19
N ASN A 50 -116.53 24.30 70.27
CA ASN A 50 -116.40 25.45 71.17
C ASN A 50 -117.42 26.56 70.83
N SER A 51 -117.66 26.83 69.54
CA SER A 51 -118.68 27.78 69.10
C SER A 51 -120.08 27.35 69.55
N ILE A 52 -120.37 26.04 69.47
CA ILE A 52 -121.64 25.48 69.95
C ILE A 52 -121.74 25.64 71.46
N SER A 53 -120.71 25.22 72.20
CA SER A 53 -120.67 25.29 73.67
C SER A 53 -120.89 26.70 74.19
N ASN A 54 -120.19 27.69 73.63
CA ASN A 54 -120.37 29.09 74.03
C ASN A 54 -121.78 29.62 73.74
N THR A 55 -122.37 29.24 72.60
CA THR A 55 -123.74 29.65 72.25
C THR A 55 -124.76 28.99 73.19
N VAL A 56 -124.53 27.74 73.57
CA VAL A 56 -125.35 27.02 74.55
C VAL A 56 -125.24 27.65 75.94
N SER A 57 -124.03 27.83 76.48
CA SER A 57 -123.81 28.44 77.81
C SER A 57 -124.38 29.85 77.92
N ASN A 58 -124.29 30.69 76.88
CA ASN A 58 -124.80 32.06 76.95
C ASN A 58 -126.33 32.18 76.95
N ASN A 59 -127.04 31.17 76.42
CA ASN A 59 -128.51 31.20 76.34
C ASN A 59 -129.20 30.52 77.54
N LEU A 60 -128.46 29.78 78.37
CA LEU A 60 -128.96 29.12 79.59
C LEU A 60 -129.50 30.10 80.65
N SER A 61 -129.17 31.39 80.59
CA SER A 61 -129.75 32.42 81.46
C SER A 61 -131.20 32.81 81.12
N TYR A 62 -131.69 32.45 79.93
CA TYR A 62 -133.02 32.82 79.43
C TYR A 62 -133.98 31.63 79.28
N PHE A 63 -133.46 30.40 79.25
CA PHE A 63 -134.22 29.17 79.02
C PHE A 63 -133.69 28.02 79.89
N THR A 64 -134.59 27.22 80.49
CA THR A 64 -134.19 26.01 81.23
C THR A 64 -133.80 24.88 80.26
N LEU A 65 -132.96 23.93 80.69
CA LEU A 65 -132.48 22.82 79.85
C LEU A 65 -133.60 21.99 79.18
N ASP A 66 -134.83 21.99 79.73
CA ASP A 66 -135.97 21.31 79.13
C ASP A 66 -136.62 22.06 77.93
N SER A 67 -136.19 23.29 77.63
CA SER A 67 -136.74 24.13 76.56
C SER A 67 -135.85 24.26 75.31
N PHE A 68 -134.94 23.29 75.10
CA PHE A 68 -133.97 23.25 73.99
C PHE A 68 -134.54 23.04 72.59
N SER A 69 -135.85 22.82 72.45
CA SER A 69 -136.50 22.68 71.13
C SER A 69 -136.30 23.92 70.23
N GLN A 70 -136.02 25.09 70.81
CA GLN A 70 -135.75 26.33 70.07
C GLN A 70 -134.31 26.43 69.51
N MET A 71 -133.35 25.59 69.93
CA MET A 71 -131.95 25.62 69.45
C MET A 71 -131.66 24.67 68.28
N SER A 72 -132.65 23.87 67.85
CA SER A 72 -132.49 22.88 66.77
C SER A 72 -132.05 23.50 65.44
N GLU A 73 -132.61 24.66 65.07
CA GLU A 73 -132.30 25.33 63.81
C GLU A 73 -130.83 25.79 63.73
N TYR A 74 -130.26 26.29 64.84
CA TYR A 74 -128.85 26.68 64.93
C TYR A 74 -127.90 25.48 64.74
N LEU A 75 -128.19 24.37 65.43
CA LEU A 75 -127.36 23.17 65.40
C LEU A 75 -127.44 22.46 64.03
N GLN A 76 -128.62 22.44 63.38
CA GLN A 76 -128.74 21.97 62.00
C GLN A 76 -127.96 22.84 61.01
N ASN A 77 -127.92 24.16 61.21
CA ASN A 77 -127.19 25.04 60.29
C ASN A 77 -125.67 24.83 60.39
N ILE A 78 -125.13 24.53 61.58
CA ILE A 78 -123.71 24.21 61.77
C ILE A 78 -123.30 22.96 60.99
N LEU A 79 -124.17 21.94 60.94
CA LEU A 79 -123.95 20.73 60.16
C LEU A 79 -123.92 21.02 58.64
N LYS A 80 -124.76 21.93 58.15
CA LYS A 80 -124.78 22.32 56.72
C LYS A 80 -123.56 23.14 56.30
N VAL A 81 -123.05 24.02 57.17
CA VAL A 81 -121.93 24.93 56.83
C VAL A 81 -120.57 24.25 56.96
N ASN A 82 -120.44 23.26 57.85
CA ASN A 82 -119.16 22.59 58.10
C ASN A 82 -119.12 21.22 57.43
N GLU A 83 -118.62 21.19 56.19
CA GLU A 83 -118.35 19.95 55.47
C GLU A 83 -117.51 18.97 56.31
N GLY A 84 -117.98 17.72 56.38
CA GLY A 84 -117.33 16.62 57.07
C GLY A 84 -117.87 16.35 58.49
N ILE A 85 -118.72 17.22 59.04
CA ILE A 85 -119.40 16.98 60.32
C ILE A 85 -120.74 16.27 60.06
N GLU A 86 -120.86 15.04 60.54
CA GLU A 86 -122.02 14.17 60.24
C GLU A 86 -123.15 14.36 61.26
N TYR A 87 -122.79 14.45 62.54
CA TYR A 87 -123.75 14.58 63.62
C TYR A 87 -123.27 15.52 64.70
N VAL A 88 -124.24 16.17 65.34
CA VAL A 88 -124.07 16.93 66.57
C VAL A 88 -125.22 16.59 67.50
N PHE A 89 -124.90 16.26 68.75
CA PHE A 89 -125.90 16.06 69.79
C PHE A 89 -125.41 16.59 71.15
N ILE A 90 -126.36 16.90 72.02
CA ILE A 90 -126.17 17.46 73.35
C ILE A 90 -126.83 16.53 74.36
N THR A 91 -126.12 16.22 75.44
CA THR A 91 -126.60 15.41 76.56
C THR A 91 -126.67 16.22 77.84
N ASP A 92 -127.54 15.83 78.77
CA ASP A 92 -127.53 16.32 80.15
C ASP A 92 -126.47 15.60 81.02
N GLU A 93 -126.39 15.97 82.30
CA GLU A 93 -125.50 15.34 83.27
C GLU A 93 -125.74 13.84 83.51
N ASN A 94 -126.93 13.33 83.17
CA ASN A 94 -127.33 11.92 83.28
C ASN A 94 -127.24 11.19 81.93
N ASN A 95 -126.55 11.79 80.94
CA ASN A 95 -126.42 11.30 79.58
C ASN A 95 -127.75 11.13 78.83
N LYS A 96 -128.80 11.85 79.23
CA LYS A 96 -130.02 11.94 78.44
C LYS A 96 -129.79 12.88 77.28
N ILE A 97 -130.06 12.43 76.06
CA ILE A 97 -129.93 13.25 74.86
C ILE A 97 -131.01 14.33 74.90
N LEU A 98 -130.58 15.57 75.08
CA LEU A 98 -131.45 16.74 75.04
C LEU A 98 -131.74 17.16 73.60
N TYR A 99 -130.72 17.03 72.74
CA TYR A 99 -130.83 17.30 71.32
C TYR A 99 -129.91 16.39 70.54
N HIS A 100 -130.36 15.89 69.41
CA HIS A 100 -129.59 15.23 68.39
C HIS A 100 -130.11 15.74 67.05
N ASN A 101 -129.23 15.83 66.05
CA ASN A 101 -129.65 16.13 64.68
C ASN A 101 -130.59 15.06 64.07
N ASP A 102 -130.82 13.94 64.76
CA ASP A 102 -131.77 12.89 64.44
C ASP A 102 -132.84 12.91 65.54
N GLU A 103 -133.99 13.51 65.25
CA GLU A 103 -135.04 13.79 66.24
C GLU A 103 -135.56 12.52 66.93
N ALA A 104 -135.45 11.35 66.27
CA ALA A 104 -135.86 10.07 66.84
C ALA A 104 -135.07 9.68 68.11
N LYS A 105 -133.91 10.30 68.32
CA LYS A 105 -133.03 10.04 69.47
C LYS A 105 -133.24 11.02 70.62
N ASN A 106 -133.98 12.11 70.42
CA ASN A 106 -134.22 13.09 71.48
C ASN A 106 -134.99 12.48 72.65
N GLY A 107 -134.53 12.73 73.88
CA GLY A 107 -135.13 12.20 75.11
C GLY A 107 -134.69 10.77 75.49
N THR A 108 -133.93 10.07 74.63
CA THR A 108 -133.36 8.76 74.96
C THR A 108 -132.10 8.90 75.83
N LEU A 109 -131.83 7.92 76.70
CA LEU A 109 -130.54 7.86 77.39
C LEU A 109 -129.48 7.34 76.42
N LEU A 110 -128.33 8.01 76.39
CA LEU A 110 -127.17 7.56 75.64
C LEU A 110 -126.78 6.16 76.16
N GLN A 111 -127.03 5.12 75.36
CA GLN A 111 -126.89 3.72 75.76
C GLN A 111 -125.44 3.34 76.12
N SER A 112 -124.46 4.16 75.75
CA SER A 112 -123.05 3.99 76.12
C SER A 112 -122.71 4.93 77.28
N ALA A 113 -122.52 4.39 78.48
CA ALA A 113 -121.98 5.11 79.65
C ALA A 113 -120.54 5.60 79.36
N GLN A 114 -120.42 6.77 78.72
CA GLN A 114 -119.15 7.50 78.69
C GLN A 114 -118.97 8.21 80.04
N GLU A 115 -117.78 8.04 80.64
CA GLU A 115 -117.39 8.76 81.86
C GLU A 115 -117.53 10.27 81.65
N LYS A 116 -117.87 10.99 82.73
CA LYS A 116 -118.11 12.44 82.71
C LYS A 116 -116.90 13.17 82.11
N VAL A 117 -117.02 13.63 80.87
CA VAL A 117 -115.92 14.23 80.10
C VAL A 117 -115.68 15.67 80.58
N LEU A 118 -114.75 15.87 81.51
CA LEU A 118 -114.48 17.19 82.10
C LEU A 118 -113.59 18.10 81.23
N LYS A 119 -113.04 17.61 80.11
CA LYS A 119 -112.20 18.38 79.18
C LYS A 119 -112.47 17.96 77.73
N PRO A 120 -112.36 18.89 76.75
CA PRO A 120 -112.51 18.56 75.33
C PRO A 120 -111.61 17.40 74.90
N VAL A 121 -112.18 16.37 74.27
CA VAL A 121 -111.42 15.24 73.73
C VAL A 121 -111.94 14.87 72.35
N THR A 122 -111.04 14.50 71.43
CA THR A 122 -111.41 13.88 70.15
C THR A 122 -110.99 12.42 70.20
N ILE A 123 -111.95 11.52 70.06
CA ILE A 123 -111.74 10.07 70.07
C ILE A 123 -112.24 9.45 68.78
N PRO A 124 -111.56 8.42 68.25
CA PRO A 124 -112.13 7.62 67.18
C PRO A 124 -113.37 6.89 67.70
N PHE A 125 -114.52 7.13 67.10
CA PHE A 125 -115.80 6.50 67.44
C PHE A 125 -116.49 6.00 66.15
N GLY A 126 -116.51 4.68 65.95
CA GLY A 126 -116.96 4.08 64.70
C GLY A 126 -116.17 4.58 63.48
N ASP A 127 -116.90 4.98 62.43
CA ASP A 127 -116.35 5.58 61.20
C ASP A 127 -116.05 7.07 61.33
N TYR A 128 -116.15 7.60 62.55
CA TYR A 128 -115.97 9.01 62.85
C TYR A 128 -114.81 9.25 63.82
N TYR A 129 -114.32 10.49 63.81
CA TYR A 129 -113.63 11.08 64.93
C TYR A 129 -114.65 11.94 65.68
N GLU A 130 -115.04 11.50 66.87
CA GLU A 130 -116.00 12.18 67.73
C GLU A 130 -115.28 13.13 68.67
N SER A 131 -115.61 14.42 68.60
CA SER A 131 -115.17 15.46 69.50
C SER A 131 -116.21 15.71 70.56
N ILE A 132 -115.86 15.47 71.82
CA ILE A 132 -116.74 15.60 72.99
C ILE A 132 -116.28 16.78 73.83
N LEU A 133 -117.16 17.73 74.08
CA LEU A 133 -116.90 18.92 74.90
C LEU A 133 -117.91 19.06 76.03
N PRO A 134 -117.49 19.30 77.28
CA PRO A 134 -118.43 19.59 78.37
C PRO A 134 -119.11 20.96 78.20
N ILE A 135 -120.34 21.05 78.69
CA ILE A 135 -121.07 22.29 78.95
C ILE A 135 -120.99 22.55 80.45
N ILE A 136 -120.40 23.69 80.83
CA ILE A 136 -120.18 24.09 82.22
C ILE A 136 -120.90 25.42 82.44
N TRP A 137 -121.68 25.53 83.52
CA TRP A 137 -122.41 26.74 83.91
C TRP A 137 -122.29 26.96 85.43
N GLU A 138 -121.95 28.17 85.86
CA GLU A 138 -121.65 28.52 87.27
C GLU A 138 -120.78 27.47 88.00
N GLU A 139 -119.69 27.05 87.34
CA GLU A 139 -118.74 26.00 87.76
C GLU A 139 -119.28 24.57 87.86
N ASN A 140 -120.56 24.31 87.55
CA ASN A 140 -121.14 22.97 87.49
C ASN A 140 -121.22 22.43 86.05
N HIS A 141 -120.86 21.15 85.89
CA HIS A 141 -121.02 20.43 84.63
C HIS A 141 -122.48 20.00 84.46
N ILE A 142 -123.14 20.55 83.45
CA ILE A 142 -124.57 20.36 83.21
C ILE A 142 -124.87 19.49 81.98
N GLY A 143 -123.87 19.14 81.17
CA GLY A 143 -124.05 18.31 79.97
C GLY A 143 -122.81 18.27 79.08
N SER A 144 -122.89 17.62 77.93
CA SER A 144 -121.80 17.62 76.93
C SER A 144 -122.31 17.70 75.49
N ILE A 145 -121.47 18.25 74.61
CA ILE A 145 -121.69 18.36 73.16
C ILE A 145 -120.81 17.33 72.48
N HIS A 146 -121.40 16.54 71.61
CA HIS A 146 -120.73 15.51 70.83
C HIS A 146 -120.84 15.86 69.36
N LEU A 147 -119.72 15.76 68.63
CA LEU A 147 -119.62 16.11 67.22
C LEU A 147 -118.79 15.08 66.47
N GLY A 148 -119.36 14.41 65.47
CA GLY A 148 -118.66 13.39 64.68
C GLY A 148 -118.14 13.90 63.33
N ILE A 149 -116.86 13.68 63.02
CA ILE A 149 -116.26 13.93 61.69
C ILE A 149 -115.92 12.63 60.96
N GLN A 150 -116.27 12.51 59.68
CA GLN A 150 -116.08 11.29 58.89
C GLN A 150 -114.59 11.00 58.56
N LYS A 151 -114.12 9.76 58.82
CA LYS A 151 -112.72 9.34 58.57
C LYS A 151 -112.32 9.36 57.08
N SER A 152 -113.25 9.05 56.18
CA SER A 152 -113.05 8.94 54.73
C SER A 152 -112.43 10.19 54.08
N LEU A 153 -112.70 11.38 54.63
CA LEU A 153 -112.18 12.65 54.14
C LEU A 153 -110.65 12.79 54.30
N ILE A 154 -110.07 12.09 55.29
CA ILE A 154 -108.63 12.09 55.57
C ILE A 154 -107.90 11.15 54.60
N ASP A 155 -108.44 9.94 54.42
CA ASP A 155 -107.79 8.89 53.65
C ASP A 155 -107.72 9.24 52.15
N PHE A 156 -108.72 9.93 51.60
CA PHE A 156 -108.72 10.35 50.20
C PHE A 156 -107.55 11.31 49.88
N LYS A 157 -107.31 12.33 50.72
CA LYS A 157 -106.20 13.28 50.50
C LYS A 157 -104.82 12.67 50.67
N ILE A 158 -104.67 11.67 51.54
CA ILE A 158 -103.38 10.98 51.71
C ILE A 158 -103.04 10.16 50.45
N LYS A 159 -104.04 9.54 49.82
CA LYS A 159 -103.85 8.67 48.65
C LYS A 159 -103.37 9.43 47.40
N ASP A 160 -103.97 10.60 47.12
CA ASP A 160 -103.56 11.45 45.98
C ASP A 160 -102.10 11.90 46.09
N MET A 161 -101.65 12.22 47.31
CA MET A 161 -100.29 12.66 47.53
C MET A 161 -99.26 11.54 47.35
N ILE A 162 -99.57 10.30 47.79
CA ILE A 162 -98.69 9.14 47.57
C ILE A 162 -98.43 8.95 46.07
N THR A 163 -99.46 9.07 45.22
CA THR A 163 -99.33 8.94 43.77
C THR A 163 -98.39 10.01 43.17
N ILE A 164 -98.51 11.26 43.60
CA ILE A 164 -97.61 12.35 43.14
C ILE A 164 -96.16 12.08 43.55
N SER A 165 -95.92 11.63 44.79
CA SER A 165 -94.57 11.34 45.28
C SER A 165 -93.89 10.19 44.53
N VAL A 166 -94.62 9.14 44.15
CA VAL A 166 -94.08 8.03 43.36
C VAL A 166 -93.68 8.47 41.94
N LEU A 167 -94.44 9.40 41.33
CA LEU A 167 -94.14 9.88 39.98
C LEU A 167 -92.83 10.69 39.93
N ILE A 168 -92.59 11.53 40.94
CA ILE A 168 -91.35 12.32 41.08
C ILE A 168 -90.13 11.41 41.25
N PHE A 169 -90.27 10.31 42.00
CA PHE A 169 -89.20 9.32 42.18
C PHE A 169 -88.76 8.73 40.83
N PHE A 170 -89.68 8.26 39.99
CA PHE A 170 -89.31 7.67 38.70
C PHE A 170 -88.64 8.66 37.73
N ILE A 171 -89.10 9.91 37.67
CA ILE A 171 -88.52 10.94 36.79
C ILE A 171 -87.07 11.24 37.18
N SER A 172 -86.79 11.38 38.47
CA SER A 172 -85.43 11.67 38.95
C SER A 172 -84.43 10.55 38.63
N VAL A 173 -84.82 9.28 38.80
CA VAL A 173 -83.98 8.12 38.46
C VAL A 173 -83.60 8.10 36.97
N ILE A 174 -84.55 8.41 36.07
CA ILE A 174 -84.29 8.45 34.63
C ILE A 174 -83.22 9.50 34.27
N ILE A 175 -83.31 10.70 34.84
CA ILE A 175 -82.36 11.80 34.59
C ILE A 175 -80.92 11.39 34.98
N ILE A 176 -80.77 10.72 36.13
CA ILE A 176 -79.47 10.26 36.64
C ILE A 176 -78.83 9.22 35.71
N VAL A 177 -79.62 8.26 35.22
CA VAL A 177 -79.12 7.22 34.30
C VAL A 177 -78.62 7.83 32.99
N LEU A 178 -79.35 8.80 32.44
CA LEU A 178 -78.95 9.50 31.21
C LEU A 178 -77.67 10.32 31.40
N ALA A 179 -77.57 11.06 32.51
CA ALA A 179 -76.37 11.82 32.85
C ALA A 179 -75.14 10.90 32.95
N LEU A 180 -75.27 9.76 33.63
CA LEU A 180 -74.19 8.79 33.79
C LEU A 180 -73.74 8.19 32.45
N HIS A 181 -74.69 7.88 31.55
CA HIS A 181 -74.37 7.37 30.22
C HIS A 181 -73.50 8.34 29.41
N TYR A 182 -73.83 9.63 29.46
CA TYR A 182 -73.12 10.66 28.70
C TYR A 182 -71.68 10.88 29.21
N THR A 183 -71.49 10.97 30.53
CA THR A 183 -70.17 11.17 31.15
C THR A 183 -69.21 10.02 30.85
N VAL A 184 -69.68 8.77 30.91
CA VAL A 184 -68.86 7.59 30.60
C VAL A 184 -68.38 7.60 29.13
N LYS A 185 -69.24 8.04 28.20
CA LYS A 185 -68.91 8.08 26.77
C LYS A 185 -67.86 9.14 26.43
N LEU A 186 -67.88 10.27 27.14
CA LEU A 186 -66.91 11.37 26.97
C LEU A 186 -65.50 10.96 27.39
N ILE A 187 -65.36 10.23 28.51
CA ILE A 187 -64.05 9.88 29.09
C ILE A 187 -63.45 8.60 28.46
N LEU A 188 -64.25 7.55 28.24
CA LEU A 188 -63.69 6.24 27.84
C LEU A 188 -63.32 6.14 26.36
N LYS A 189 -63.94 6.93 25.49
CA LYS A 189 -63.71 6.86 24.03
C LYS A 189 -62.28 7.31 23.65
N PRO A 190 -61.76 8.46 24.12
CA PRO A 190 -60.38 8.86 23.86
C PRO A 190 -59.34 7.94 24.49
N LEU A 191 -59.61 7.46 25.72
CA LEU A 191 -58.71 6.54 26.43
C LEU A 191 -58.52 5.23 25.67
N LYS A 192 -59.61 4.63 25.18
CA LYS A 192 -59.55 3.37 24.41
C LYS A 192 -58.77 3.53 23.09
N LYS A 193 -58.88 4.68 22.43
CA LYS A 193 -58.11 4.97 21.20
C LYS A 193 -56.61 5.04 21.49
N SER A 194 -56.23 5.69 22.59
CA SER A 194 -54.83 5.81 23.02
C SER A 194 -54.22 4.45 23.39
N VAL A 195 -54.96 3.62 24.12
CA VAL A 195 -54.53 2.24 24.43
C VAL A 195 -54.41 1.38 23.17
N SER A 196 -55.31 1.57 22.20
CA SER A 196 -55.23 0.82 20.92
C SER A 196 -53.98 1.15 20.13
N LEU A 197 -53.58 2.43 20.10
CA LEU A 197 -52.37 2.86 19.37
C LEU A 197 -51.10 2.41 20.10
N LEU A 198 -51.07 2.51 21.43
CA LEU A 198 -50.01 1.91 22.25
C LEU A 198 -49.88 0.40 22.01
N LYS A 199 -51.00 -0.31 21.91
CA LYS A 199 -51.00 -1.74 21.64
C LYS A 199 -50.38 -2.05 20.27
N GLN A 200 -50.71 -1.28 19.24
CA GLN A 200 -50.10 -1.44 17.91
C GLN A 200 -48.57 -1.23 17.99
N PHE A 201 -48.10 -0.16 18.64
CA PHE A 201 -46.66 0.07 18.80
C PHE A 201 -45.93 -1.00 19.63
N SER A 202 -46.57 -1.58 20.65
CA SER A 202 -45.97 -2.63 21.48
C SER A 202 -45.81 -3.98 20.78
N GLN A 203 -46.49 -4.19 19.64
CA GLN A 203 -46.47 -5.46 18.90
C GLN A 203 -45.36 -5.53 17.84
N GLY A 204 -44.49 -4.52 17.75
CA GLY A 204 -43.33 -4.51 16.86
C GLY A 204 -43.59 -4.01 15.44
N GLU A 205 -44.82 -3.61 15.13
CA GLU A 205 -45.25 -3.04 13.85
C GLU A 205 -46.02 -1.75 14.12
N GLY A 206 -45.46 -0.61 13.71
CA GLY A 206 -45.97 0.69 14.12
C GLY A 206 -46.03 1.69 12.98
N ASP A 207 -47.24 2.19 12.71
CA ASP A 207 -47.43 3.38 11.87
C ASP A 207 -47.22 4.64 12.72
N LEU A 208 -45.98 5.14 12.70
CA LEU A 208 -45.54 6.31 13.45
C LEU A 208 -46.03 7.62 12.83
N THR A 209 -46.81 7.57 11.74
CA THR A 209 -47.53 8.73 11.20
C THR A 209 -48.84 9.02 11.94
N GLN A 210 -49.32 8.07 12.76
CA GLN A 210 -50.59 8.22 13.46
C GLN A 210 -50.47 9.15 14.67
N VAL A 211 -51.38 10.13 14.74
CA VAL A 211 -51.44 11.12 15.83
C VAL A 211 -52.71 10.97 16.66
N LEU A 212 -52.56 11.13 17.97
CA LEU A 212 -53.69 11.28 18.88
C LEU A 212 -54.26 12.70 18.76
N SER A 213 -55.57 12.79 18.46
CA SER A 213 -56.25 14.08 18.37
C SER A 213 -56.43 14.70 19.76
N VAL A 214 -55.79 15.83 20.02
CA VAL A 214 -55.94 16.60 21.27
C VAL A 214 -57.23 17.43 21.18
N LYS A 215 -58.31 16.95 21.80
CA LYS A 215 -59.64 17.59 21.74
C LYS A 215 -60.10 18.22 23.05
N THR A 216 -59.45 17.87 24.16
CA THR A 216 -59.80 18.28 25.52
C THR A 216 -58.61 18.99 26.16
N ARG A 217 -58.89 19.92 27.09
CA ARG A 217 -57.88 20.62 27.91
C ARG A 217 -57.88 20.04 29.33
N ASP A 218 -57.75 18.72 29.38
CA ASP A 218 -57.74 17.90 30.60
C ASP A 218 -56.56 16.90 30.52
N GLU A 219 -56.45 16.02 31.51
CA GLU A 219 -55.37 15.03 31.62
C GLU A 219 -55.29 14.10 30.40
N ILE A 220 -56.41 13.91 29.69
CA ILE A 220 -56.49 13.09 28.47
C ILE A 220 -55.90 13.86 27.27
N GLY A 221 -56.11 15.17 27.23
CA GLY A 221 -55.48 16.06 26.26
C GLY A 221 -53.95 16.11 26.42
N ASP A 222 -53.46 16.24 27.65
CA ASP A 222 -52.02 16.26 27.95
C ASP A 222 -51.36 14.93 27.61
N MET A 223 -51.99 13.79 27.96
CA MET A 223 -51.50 12.46 27.58
C MET A 223 -51.38 12.32 26.05
N ALA A 224 -52.39 12.77 25.30
CA ALA A 224 -52.35 12.75 23.83
C ALA A 224 -51.22 13.63 23.27
N SER A 225 -50.98 14.81 23.86
CA SER A 225 -49.90 15.71 23.47
C SER A 225 -48.51 15.11 23.72
N TYR A 226 -48.25 14.63 24.94
CA TYR A 226 -46.95 14.00 25.27
C TYR A 226 -46.69 12.73 24.48
N PHE A 227 -47.74 11.95 24.19
CA PHE A 227 -47.62 10.78 23.33
C PHE A 227 -47.22 11.16 21.90
N ASN A 228 -47.85 12.19 21.31
CA ASN A 228 -47.47 12.67 19.98
C ASN A 228 -46.02 13.18 19.96
N LEU A 229 -45.59 13.92 20.99
CA LEU A 229 -44.21 14.39 21.11
C LEU A 229 -43.21 13.22 21.22
N PHE A 230 -43.56 12.18 21.97
CA PHE A 230 -42.75 10.96 22.07
C PHE A 230 -42.62 10.26 20.71
N VAL A 231 -43.74 10.07 19.99
CA VAL A 231 -43.76 9.46 18.65
C VAL A 231 -42.94 10.31 17.66
N GLU A 232 -43.02 11.63 17.71
CA GLU A 232 -42.22 12.52 16.86
C GLU A 232 -40.72 12.36 17.12
N LYS A 233 -40.30 12.33 18.39
CA LYS A 233 -38.89 12.10 18.77
C LYS A 233 -38.40 10.72 18.34
N LEU A 234 -39.22 9.68 18.53
CA LEU A 234 -38.91 8.32 18.10
C LEU A 234 -38.75 8.24 16.57
N ARG A 235 -39.64 8.88 15.82
CA ARG A 235 -39.56 8.95 14.35
C ARG A 235 -38.27 9.63 13.88
N LYS A 236 -37.92 10.79 14.44
CA LYS A 236 -36.67 11.50 14.08
C LYS A 236 -35.44 10.62 14.37
N MET A 237 -35.39 9.98 15.53
CA MET A 237 -34.33 9.05 15.88
C MET A 237 -34.22 7.87 14.91
N LEU A 238 -35.35 7.25 14.54
CA LEU A 238 -35.36 6.15 13.56
C LEU A 238 -34.89 6.63 12.17
N GLN A 239 -35.27 7.83 11.73
CA GLN A 239 -34.80 8.43 10.48
C GLN A 239 -33.29 8.73 10.51
N GLU A 240 -32.76 9.22 11.63
CA GLU A 240 -31.32 9.45 11.81
C GLU A 240 -30.55 8.13 11.78
N VAL A 241 -31.01 7.11 12.52
CA VAL A 241 -30.37 5.79 12.51
C VAL A 241 -30.44 5.14 11.12
N LYS A 242 -31.55 5.30 10.38
CA LYS A 242 -31.64 4.85 8.99
C LYS A 242 -30.57 5.53 8.11
N LYS A 243 -30.46 6.85 8.19
CA LYS A 243 -29.45 7.61 7.43
C LYS A 243 -28.02 7.20 7.80
N ASP A 244 -27.74 6.94 9.08
CA ASP A 244 -26.43 6.48 9.51
C ASP A 244 -26.17 5.02 9.09
N ASN A 245 -27.21 4.17 9.05
CA ASN A 245 -27.13 2.82 8.51
C ASN A 245 -26.79 2.82 7.00
N GLU A 246 -27.39 3.71 6.21
CA GLU A 246 -27.04 3.89 4.78
C GLU A 246 -25.57 4.27 4.62
N LYS A 247 -25.04 5.18 5.46
CA LYS A 247 -23.61 5.51 5.45
C LYS A 247 -22.74 4.30 5.81
N VAL A 248 -23.11 3.52 6.82
CA VAL A 248 -22.39 2.28 7.19
C VAL A 248 -22.35 1.31 6.01
N SER A 249 -23.47 1.12 5.29
CA SER A 249 -23.53 0.29 4.09
C SER A 249 -22.60 0.80 2.98
N LEU A 250 -22.60 2.11 2.73
CA LEU A 250 -21.71 2.73 1.75
C LEU A 250 -20.23 2.55 2.13
N SER A 251 -19.86 2.86 3.37
CA SER A 251 -18.50 2.68 3.87
C SER A 251 -18.07 1.21 3.86
N ALA A 252 -18.97 0.27 4.14
CA ALA A 252 -18.68 -1.16 4.02
C ALA A 252 -18.36 -1.55 2.56
N ASN A 253 -19.16 -1.09 1.59
CA ASN A 253 -18.90 -1.36 0.16
C ASN A 253 -17.57 -0.73 -0.31
N GLU A 254 -17.28 0.50 0.10
CA GLU A 254 -16.00 1.16 -0.19
C GLU A 254 -14.83 0.38 0.41
N LEU A 255 -14.97 -0.09 1.66
CA LEU A 255 -13.95 -0.89 2.34
C LEU A 255 -13.72 -2.24 1.64
N ALA A 256 -14.78 -2.90 1.14
CA ALA A 256 -14.65 -4.11 0.33
C ALA A 256 -13.90 -3.85 -0.98
N SER A 257 -14.23 -2.74 -1.67
CA SER A 257 -13.55 -2.36 -2.91
C SER A 257 -12.06 -2.11 -2.66
N ASN A 258 -11.73 -1.32 -1.64
CA ASN A 258 -10.35 -1.02 -1.26
C ASN A 258 -9.59 -2.29 -0.84
N ALA A 259 -10.24 -3.22 -0.14
CA ALA A 259 -9.65 -4.51 0.19
C ALA A 259 -9.34 -5.34 -1.07
N HIS A 260 -10.23 -5.32 -2.07
CA HIS A 260 -9.99 -6.03 -3.33
C HIS A 260 -8.83 -5.42 -4.13
N GLU A 261 -8.77 -4.10 -4.21
CA GLU A 261 -7.67 -3.37 -4.87
C GLU A 261 -6.33 -3.62 -4.17
N ASN A 262 -6.30 -3.51 -2.83
CA ASN A 262 -5.10 -3.81 -2.04
C ASN A 262 -4.64 -5.27 -2.21
N ALA A 263 -5.56 -6.23 -2.31
CA ALA A 263 -5.21 -7.63 -2.56
C ALA A 263 -4.52 -7.80 -3.93
N ALA A 264 -5.00 -7.11 -4.97
CA ALA A 264 -4.38 -7.11 -6.28
C ALA A 264 -2.97 -6.48 -6.24
N SER A 265 -2.82 -5.33 -5.58
CA SER A 265 -1.50 -4.69 -5.39
C SER A 265 -0.52 -5.59 -4.63
N ILE A 266 -0.96 -6.28 -3.58
CA ILE A 266 -0.12 -7.24 -2.84
C ILE A 266 0.37 -8.37 -3.75
N GLN A 267 -0.49 -8.89 -4.64
CA GLN A 267 -0.07 -9.92 -5.61
C GLN A 267 0.98 -9.40 -6.59
N GLU A 268 0.83 -8.17 -7.07
CA GLU A 268 1.79 -7.53 -7.98
C GLU A 268 3.15 -7.29 -7.31
N ILE A 269 3.15 -6.80 -6.06
CA ILE A 269 4.38 -6.62 -5.28
C ILE A 269 5.03 -7.99 -5.01
N THR A 270 4.24 -9.03 -4.68
CA THR A 270 4.76 -10.38 -4.47
C THR A 270 5.47 -10.92 -5.72
N ALA A 271 4.89 -10.71 -6.90
CA ALA A 271 5.51 -11.09 -8.17
C ALA A 271 6.82 -10.30 -8.40
N SER A 272 6.83 -9.02 -8.05
CA SER A 272 8.00 -8.14 -8.16
C SER A 272 9.14 -8.61 -7.23
N ILE A 273 8.85 -8.91 -5.96
CA ILE A 273 9.83 -9.47 -5.01
C ILE A 273 10.44 -10.76 -5.55
N LYS A 274 9.61 -11.66 -6.10
CA LYS A 274 10.12 -12.90 -6.70
C LYS A 274 11.08 -12.62 -7.87
N SER A 275 10.73 -11.68 -8.75
CA SER A 275 11.61 -11.29 -9.85
C SER A 275 12.91 -10.65 -9.37
N VAL A 276 12.87 -9.81 -8.34
CA VAL A 276 14.07 -9.21 -7.73
C VAL A 276 14.96 -10.30 -7.11
N ALA A 277 14.37 -11.26 -6.40
CA ALA A 277 15.12 -12.40 -5.84
C ALA A 277 15.82 -13.24 -6.93
N GLU A 278 15.14 -13.51 -8.04
CA GLU A 278 15.74 -14.21 -9.20
C GLU A 278 16.89 -13.39 -9.84
N ASN A 279 16.73 -12.07 -9.94
CA ASN A 279 17.77 -11.18 -10.43
C ASN A 279 19.02 -11.17 -9.52
N ILE A 280 18.83 -11.20 -8.19
CA ILE A 280 19.95 -11.25 -7.23
C ILE A 280 20.76 -12.54 -7.39
N LEU A 281 20.10 -13.69 -7.58
CA LEU A 281 20.80 -14.95 -7.83
C LEU A 281 21.63 -14.89 -9.11
N THR A 282 21.05 -14.34 -10.18
CA THR A 282 21.74 -14.13 -11.46
C THR A 282 22.92 -13.16 -11.30
N GLU A 283 22.75 -12.09 -10.54
CA GLU A 283 23.80 -11.09 -10.29
C GLU A 283 24.96 -11.69 -9.49
N LYS A 284 24.67 -12.55 -8.51
CA LYS A 284 25.69 -13.28 -7.76
C LYS A 284 26.53 -14.17 -8.67
N GLU A 285 25.89 -14.97 -9.53
CA GLU A 285 26.61 -15.83 -10.50
C GLU A 285 27.53 -15.00 -11.41
N LYS A 286 27.03 -13.88 -11.93
CA LYS A 286 27.83 -12.95 -12.77
C LYS A 286 28.99 -12.32 -12.00
N THR A 287 28.80 -12.01 -10.72
CA THR A 287 29.83 -11.43 -9.85
C THR A 287 30.94 -12.44 -9.57
N GLU A 288 30.58 -13.71 -9.34
CA GLU A 288 31.54 -14.81 -9.19
C GLU A 288 32.35 -15.03 -10.47
N GLU A 289 31.69 -15.02 -11.64
CA GLU A 289 32.37 -15.11 -12.94
C GLU A 289 33.31 -13.91 -13.17
N ALA A 290 32.85 -12.69 -12.89
CA ALA A 290 33.66 -11.48 -13.01
C ALA A 290 34.90 -11.53 -12.10
N THR A 291 34.75 -12.05 -10.88
CA THR A 291 35.86 -12.22 -9.93
C THR A 291 36.92 -13.16 -10.49
N LYS A 292 36.50 -14.29 -11.07
CA LYS A 292 37.41 -15.22 -11.74
C LYS A 292 38.12 -14.57 -12.93
N ASN A 293 37.40 -13.79 -13.74
CA ASN A 293 37.97 -13.08 -14.88
C ASN A 293 39.03 -12.05 -14.46
N ILE A 294 38.78 -11.30 -13.39
CA ILE A 294 39.77 -10.34 -12.85
C ILE A 294 40.99 -11.05 -12.27
N GLN A 295 40.81 -12.18 -11.60
CA GLN A 295 41.94 -12.99 -11.12
C GLN A 295 42.83 -13.45 -12.28
N MET A 296 42.24 -13.95 -13.37
CA MET A 296 43.00 -14.32 -14.58
C MET A 296 43.70 -13.11 -15.22
N ILE A 297 43.07 -11.93 -15.20
CA ILE A 297 43.70 -10.69 -15.69
C ILE A 297 44.95 -10.36 -14.86
N ILE A 298 44.86 -10.39 -13.52
CA ILE A 298 46.00 -10.12 -12.63
C ILE A 298 47.14 -11.13 -12.88
N GLU A 299 46.81 -12.42 -13.02
CA GLU A 299 47.80 -13.45 -13.36
C GLU A 299 48.48 -13.20 -14.70
N ASN A 300 47.71 -12.83 -15.73
CA ASN A 300 48.25 -12.44 -17.03
C ASN A 300 49.15 -11.20 -16.92
N MET A 301 48.80 -10.20 -16.11
CA MET A 301 49.66 -9.03 -15.90
C MET A 301 51.00 -9.40 -15.27
N ASN A 302 51.00 -10.29 -14.28
CA ASN A 302 52.24 -10.79 -13.69
C ASN A 302 53.11 -11.55 -14.70
N GLN A 303 52.49 -12.32 -15.60
CA GLN A 303 53.22 -12.99 -16.69
C GLN A 303 53.82 -11.98 -17.69
N ILE A 304 53.06 -10.96 -18.11
CA ILE A 304 53.57 -9.92 -19.01
C ILE A 304 54.69 -9.13 -18.32
N ASN A 305 54.60 -8.90 -17.01
CA ASN A 305 55.67 -8.21 -16.27
C ASN A 305 56.96 -9.02 -16.32
N LYS A 306 56.89 -10.33 -16.11
CA LYS A 306 58.05 -11.23 -16.27
C LYS A 306 58.61 -11.24 -17.69
N MET A 307 57.75 -11.28 -18.71
CA MET A 307 58.19 -11.16 -20.11
C MET A 307 58.87 -9.81 -20.38
N THR A 308 58.45 -8.75 -19.72
CA THR A 308 59.05 -7.41 -19.84
C THR A 308 60.44 -7.36 -19.19
N GLU A 309 60.63 -8.04 -18.04
CA GLU A 309 61.95 -8.25 -17.44
C GLU A 309 62.88 -9.03 -18.39
N ASP A 310 62.40 -10.12 -18.99
CA ASP A 310 63.17 -10.91 -19.97
C ASP A 310 63.56 -10.05 -21.21
N ILE A 311 62.67 -9.17 -21.67
CA ILE A 311 62.97 -8.23 -22.77
C ILE A 311 64.07 -7.24 -22.37
N ASN A 312 64.07 -6.73 -21.14
CA ASN A 312 65.13 -5.83 -20.67
C ASN A 312 66.50 -6.50 -20.66
N ASP A 313 66.57 -7.77 -20.23
CA ASP A 313 67.79 -8.55 -20.27
C ASP A 313 68.29 -8.76 -21.71
N GLN A 314 67.38 -9.06 -22.64
CA GLN A 314 67.69 -9.20 -24.07
C GLN A 314 68.15 -7.89 -24.72
N ILE A 315 67.56 -6.75 -24.33
CA ILE A 315 67.97 -5.41 -24.78
C ILE A 315 69.40 -5.13 -24.32
N SER A 316 69.72 -5.40 -23.06
CA SER A 316 71.08 -5.24 -22.50
C SER A 316 72.11 -6.09 -23.24
N GLN A 317 71.78 -7.37 -23.49
CA GLN A 317 72.64 -8.28 -24.25
C GLN A 317 72.83 -7.84 -25.70
N SER A 318 71.75 -7.40 -26.36
CA SER A 318 71.79 -6.89 -27.73
C SER A 318 72.64 -5.62 -27.84
N SER A 319 72.55 -4.73 -26.85
CA SER A 319 73.39 -3.53 -26.78
C SER A 319 74.87 -3.89 -26.74
N SER A 320 75.24 -4.87 -25.91
CA SER A 320 76.63 -5.35 -25.80
C SER A 320 77.13 -5.97 -27.11
N ALA A 321 76.32 -6.81 -27.76
CA ALA A 321 76.67 -7.43 -29.03
C ALA A 321 76.86 -6.39 -30.16
N ILE A 322 76.10 -5.31 -30.13
CA ILE A 322 76.20 -4.21 -31.09
C ILE A 322 77.43 -3.33 -30.86
N GLU A 323 77.80 -3.08 -29.61
CA GLU A 323 79.07 -2.42 -29.27
C GLU A 323 80.27 -3.25 -29.76
N GLU A 324 80.23 -4.57 -29.58
CA GLU A 324 81.24 -5.48 -30.12
C GLU A 324 81.26 -5.46 -31.66
N MET A 325 80.09 -5.43 -32.29
CA MET A 325 79.97 -5.28 -33.75
C MET A 325 80.59 -3.96 -34.24
N ALA A 326 80.36 -2.84 -33.54
CA ALA A 326 80.96 -1.55 -33.86
C ALA A 326 82.50 -1.63 -33.83
N ALA A 327 83.06 -2.31 -32.83
CA ALA A 327 84.51 -2.52 -32.72
C ALA A 327 85.04 -3.38 -33.88
N ASN A 328 84.31 -4.44 -34.26
CA ASN A 328 84.69 -5.31 -35.38
C ASN A 328 84.63 -4.58 -36.74
N ILE A 329 83.62 -3.72 -36.95
CA ILE A 329 83.50 -2.88 -38.15
C ILE A 329 84.69 -1.91 -38.23
N ALA A 330 85.01 -1.22 -37.13
CA ALA A 330 86.14 -0.30 -37.07
C ALA A 330 87.48 -1.01 -37.36
N SER A 331 87.69 -2.18 -36.74
CA SER A 331 88.88 -3.01 -36.98
C SER A 331 89.00 -3.45 -38.44
N SER A 332 87.89 -3.89 -39.04
CA SER A 332 87.84 -4.35 -40.43
C SER A 332 88.08 -3.20 -41.43
N SER A 333 87.54 -2.02 -41.16
CA SER A 333 87.82 -0.81 -41.93
C SER A 333 89.29 -0.41 -41.87
N ASP A 334 89.93 -0.51 -40.70
CA ASP A 334 91.36 -0.21 -40.56
C ASP A 334 92.22 -1.24 -41.30
N MET A 335 91.88 -2.53 -41.19
CA MET A 335 92.54 -3.61 -41.94
C MET A 335 92.44 -3.41 -43.46
N ALA A 336 91.27 -3.03 -43.98
CA ALA A 336 91.09 -2.76 -45.41
C ALA A 336 91.94 -1.57 -45.88
N SER A 337 92.00 -0.49 -45.08
CA SER A 337 92.85 0.68 -45.34
C SER A 337 94.34 0.32 -45.35
N GLN A 338 94.79 -0.47 -44.37
CA GLN A 338 96.16 -0.95 -44.26
C GLN A 338 96.54 -1.87 -45.42
N ALA A 339 95.63 -2.77 -45.83
CA ALA A 339 95.82 -3.65 -46.97
C ALA A 339 95.92 -2.85 -48.28
N ASN A 340 95.12 -1.79 -48.44
CA ASN A 340 95.20 -0.91 -49.61
C ASN A 340 96.57 -0.19 -49.71
N ARG A 341 97.08 0.36 -48.59
CA ARG A 341 98.43 0.96 -48.52
C ARG A 341 99.53 -0.07 -48.86
N THR A 342 99.36 -1.31 -48.38
CA THR A 342 100.31 -2.39 -48.67
C THR A 342 100.31 -2.77 -50.14
N SER A 343 99.13 -2.82 -50.77
CA SER A 343 98.98 -3.04 -52.21
C SER A 343 99.62 -1.93 -53.04
N GLU A 344 99.49 -0.66 -52.65
CA GLU A 344 100.17 0.46 -53.31
C GLU A 344 101.70 0.33 -53.23
N ASN A 345 102.24 -0.04 -52.06
CA ASN A 345 103.67 -0.30 -51.91
C ASN A 345 104.12 -1.47 -52.78
N LEU A 346 103.34 -2.56 -52.83
CA LEU A 346 103.65 -3.72 -53.65
C LEU A 346 103.59 -3.41 -55.15
N GLU A 347 102.69 -2.52 -55.58
CA GLU A 347 102.59 -2.02 -56.95
C GLU A 347 103.88 -1.30 -57.35
N ASN A 348 104.38 -0.41 -56.49
CA ASN A 348 105.63 0.33 -56.72
C ASN A 348 106.85 -0.61 -56.81
N VAL A 349 106.98 -1.56 -55.88
CA VAL A 349 108.10 -2.53 -55.88
C VAL A 349 108.01 -3.48 -57.08
N SER A 350 106.81 -3.90 -57.46
CA SER A 350 106.57 -4.74 -58.64
C SER A 350 106.98 -4.02 -59.93
N GLU A 351 106.64 -2.74 -60.08
CA GLU A 351 107.01 -1.94 -61.25
C GLU A 351 108.53 -1.68 -61.31
N GLU A 352 109.17 -1.46 -60.16
CA GLU A 352 110.63 -1.35 -60.09
C GLU A 352 111.32 -2.67 -60.49
N GLY A 353 110.82 -3.81 -59.98
CA GLY A 353 111.30 -5.14 -60.37
C GLY A 353 111.11 -5.43 -61.86
N ARG A 354 109.97 -5.05 -62.43
CA ARG A 354 109.68 -5.17 -63.87
C ARG A 354 110.68 -4.36 -64.71
N LYS A 355 110.99 -3.12 -64.29
CA LYS A 355 112.01 -2.27 -64.95
C LYS A 355 113.40 -2.89 -64.85
N ALA A 356 113.79 -3.41 -63.68
CA ALA A 356 115.08 -4.07 -63.49
C ALA A 356 115.26 -5.28 -64.42
N ILE A 357 114.22 -6.12 -64.58
CA ILE A 357 114.23 -7.24 -65.52
C ILE A 357 114.30 -6.75 -66.98
N GLN A 358 113.58 -5.68 -67.32
CA GLN A 358 113.67 -5.10 -68.65
C GLN A 358 115.08 -4.61 -68.98
N THR A 359 115.76 -3.94 -68.03
CA THR A 359 117.17 -3.56 -68.18
C THR A 359 118.07 -4.78 -68.31
N LEU A 360 117.85 -5.83 -67.52
CA LEU A 360 118.61 -7.08 -67.59
C LEU A 360 118.47 -7.76 -68.96
N SER A 361 117.27 -7.82 -69.54
CA SER A 361 117.05 -8.34 -70.89
C SER A 361 117.89 -7.61 -71.94
N VAL A 362 117.92 -6.27 -71.89
CA VAL A 362 118.73 -5.45 -72.80
C VAL A 362 120.22 -5.76 -72.64
N SER A 363 120.73 -5.85 -71.41
CA SER A 363 122.14 -6.20 -71.17
C SER A 363 122.48 -7.63 -71.64
N ILE A 364 121.56 -8.59 -71.51
CA ILE A 364 121.78 -9.96 -72.02
C ILE A 364 121.82 -9.98 -73.56
N GLU A 365 120.98 -9.18 -74.23
CA GLU A 365 121.02 -9.02 -75.69
C GLU A 365 122.35 -8.43 -76.18
N GLU A 366 122.88 -7.43 -75.47
CA GLU A 366 124.22 -6.87 -75.75
C GLU A 366 125.32 -7.94 -75.60
N VAL A 367 125.31 -8.69 -74.50
CA VAL A 367 126.27 -9.80 -74.29
C VAL A 367 126.10 -10.92 -75.33
N SER A 368 124.87 -11.16 -75.81
CA SER A 368 124.59 -12.10 -76.90
C SER A 368 125.28 -11.66 -78.20
N LYS A 369 125.18 -10.36 -78.50
CA LYS A 369 125.79 -9.77 -79.69
C LYS A 369 127.32 -9.85 -79.62
N ASP A 370 127.91 -9.51 -78.48
CA ASP A 370 129.35 -9.62 -78.25
C ASP A 370 129.82 -11.09 -78.37
N SER A 371 129.05 -12.04 -77.86
CA SER A 371 129.37 -13.47 -77.97
C SER A 371 129.35 -13.96 -79.43
N THR A 372 128.43 -13.47 -80.26
CA THR A 372 128.41 -13.75 -81.70
C THR A 372 129.64 -13.16 -82.40
N GLN A 373 130.04 -11.94 -82.07
CA GLN A 373 131.26 -11.33 -82.61
C GLN A 373 132.52 -12.12 -82.23
N ILE A 374 132.61 -12.60 -80.98
CA ILE A 374 133.73 -13.47 -80.57
C ILE A 374 133.71 -14.77 -81.37
N GLN A 375 132.54 -15.37 -81.62
CA GLN A 375 132.43 -16.58 -82.43
C GLN A 375 132.96 -16.37 -83.86
N GLU A 376 132.68 -15.22 -84.48
CA GLU A 376 133.21 -14.82 -85.79
C GLU A 376 134.74 -14.64 -85.75
N MET A 377 135.28 -13.98 -84.71
CA MET A 377 136.72 -13.81 -84.53
C MET A 377 137.45 -15.15 -84.35
N VAL A 378 136.87 -16.07 -83.57
CA VAL A 378 137.44 -17.41 -83.34
C VAL A 378 137.45 -18.22 -84.64
N GLN A 379 136.40 -18.12 -85.45
CA GLN A 379 136.36 -18.74 -86.77
C GLN A 379 137.47 -18.18 -87.68
N LEU A 380 137.65 -16.85 -87.71
CA LEU A 380 138.74 -16.23 -88.45
C LEU A 380 140.13 -16.72 -87.98
N ILE A 381 140.34 -16.90 -86.67
CA ILE A 381 141.59 -17.45 -86.13
C ILE A 381 141.80 -18.89 -86.60
N MET A 382 140.76 -19.72 -86.61
CA MET A 382 140.84 -21.09 -87.16
C MET A 382 141.23 -21.06 -88.63
N ASP A 383 140.61 -20.20 -89.43
CA ASP A 383 140.89 -20.07 -90.86
C ASP A 383 142.35 -19.60 -91.10
N ILE A 384 142.85 -18.64 -90.30
CA ILE A 384 144.25 -18.18 -90.34
C ILE A 384 145.21 -19.29 -89.92
N ALA A 385 144.88 -20.03 -88.87
CA ALA A 385 145.71 -21.14 -88.38
C ALA A 385 145.78 -22.27 -89.42
N GLU A 386 144.68 -22.61 -90.09
CA GLU A 386 144.65 -23.59 -91.17
C GLU A 386 145.48 -23.14 -92.38
N GLN A 387 145.33 -21.88 -92.80
CA GLN A 387 146.18 -21.30 -93.85
C GLN A 387 147.67 -21.32 -93.47
N THR A 388 147.99 -20.98 -92.23
CA THR A 388 149.36 -20.99 -91.70
C THR A 388 149.92 -22.41 -91.66
N ASN A 389 149.11 -23.40 -91.30
CA ASN A 389 149.46 -24.82 -91.31
C ASN A 389 149.80 -25.31 -92.72
N LEU A 390 148.98 -24.95 -93.71
CA LEU A 390 149.22 -25.26 -95.13
C LEU A 390 150.48 -24.57 -95.67
N LEU A 391 150.69 -23.29 -95.34
CA LEU A 391 151.89 -22.54 -95.71
C LEU A 391 153.16 -23.17 -95.09
N ALA A 392 153.10 -23.53 -93.81
CA ALA A 392 154.19 -24.18 -93.10
C ALA A 392 154.48 -25.59 -93.63
N MET A 393 153.44 -26.35 -93.99
CA MET A 393 153.59 -27.65 -94.65
C MET A 393 154.27 -27.52 -96.02
N ASN A 394 153.86 -26.55 -96.84
CA ASN A 394 154.53 -26.27 -98.12
C ASN A 394 155.99 -25.85 -97.92
N ALA A 395 156.28 -25.01 -96.92
CA ALA A 395 157.65 -24.60 -96.58
C ALA A 395 158.50 -25.75 -96.04
N ALA A 396 157.94 -26.66 -95.24
CA ALA A 396 158.63 -27.85 -94.74
C ALA A 396 158.96 -28.84 -95.88
N ILE A 397 158.06 -28.99 -96.86
CA ILE A 397 158.28 -29.79 -98.08
C ILE A 397 159.43 -29.19 -98.90
N GLU A 398 159.42 -27.89 -99.15
CA GLU A 398 160.46 -27.21 -99.95
C GLU A 398 161.82 -27.22 -99.24
N ALA A 399 161.83 -27.07 -97.91
CA ALA A 399 163.03 -27.18 -97.09
C ALA A 399 163.61 -28.62 -97.06
N ALA A 400 162.75 -29.65 -97.11
CA ALA A 400 163.19 -31.03 -97.29
C ALA A 400 163.77 -31.28 -98.70
N HIS A 401 163.24 -30.60 -99.72
CA HIS A 401 163.74 -30.64 -101.11
C HIS A 401 165.14 -30.03 -101.26
N ALA A 402 165.48 -29.00 -100.47
CA ALA A 402 166.79 -28.35 -100.45
C ALA A 402 167.92 -29.15 -99.74
N GLY A 403 167.63 -30.36 -99.23
CA GLY A 403 168.62 -31.27 -98.66
C GLY A 403 169.37 -30.71 -97.44
N ASP A 404 170.70 -30.89 -97.39
CA ASP A 404 171.51 -30.49 -96.22
C ASP A 404 171.51 -28.97 -95.93
N TYR A 405 171.26 -28.12 -96.94
CA TYR A 405 171.17 -26.66 -96.77
C TYR A 405 169.79 -26.21 -96.23
N GLY A 406 168.75 -27.03 -96.34
CA GLY A 406 167.39 -26.74 -95.91
C GLY A 406 167.04 -27.16 -94.48
N LYS A 407 167.92 -27.91 -93.80
CA LYS A 407 167.67 -28.46 -92.45
C LYS A 407 167.22 -27.43 -91.42
N GLY A 408 167.83 -26.24 -91.41
CA GLY A 408 167.43 -25.16 -90.49
C GLY A 408 166.04 -24.60 -90.78
N PHE A 409 165.69 -24.43 -92.07
CA PHE A 409 164.36 -23.98 -92.51
C PHE A 409 163.28 -25.03 -92.27
N ALA A 410 163.59 -26.32 -92.46
CA ALA A 410 162.65 -27.41 -92.19
C ALA A 410 162.24 -27.47 -90.72
N VAL A 411 163.19 -27.25 -89.79
CA VAL A 411 162.90 -27.17 -88.35
C VAL A 411 161.98 -25.99 -88.02
N VAL A 412 162.24 -24.81 -88.59
CA VAL A 412 161.39 -23.62 -88.38
C VAL A 412 159.99 -23.84 -88.97
N ALA A 413 159.89 -24.42 -90.17
CA ALA A 413 158.61 -24.70 -90.81
C ALA A 413 157.79 -25.74 -90.02
N GLU A 414 158.41 -26.81 -89.51
CA GLU A 414 157.71 -27.78 -88.65
C GLU A 414 157.27 -27.18 -87.31
N GLU A 415 158.06 -26.26 -86.73
CA GLU A 415 157.67 -25.54 -85.51
C GLU A 415 156.48 -24.59 -85.77
N ILE A 416 156.45 -23.88 -86.91
CA ILE A 416 155.31 -23.06 -87.33
C ILE A 416 154.07 -23.94 -87.57
N ARG A 417 154.23 -25.10 -88.21
CA ARG A 417 153.15 -26.07 -88.45
C ARG A 417 152.51 -26.52 -87.13
N LYS A 418 153.37 -26.89 -86.17
CA LYS A 418 152.94 -27.27 -84.82
C LYS A 418 152.26 -26.11 -84.07
N LEU A 419 152.74 -24.88 -84.24
CA LEU A 419 152.12 -23.69 -83.65
C LEU A 419 150.74 -23.39 -84.27
N ALA A 420 150.59 -23.62 -85.57
CA ALA A 420 149.33 -23.50 -86.29
C ALA A 420 148.32 -24.58 -85.87
N ASP A 421 148.73 -25.85 -85.74
CA ASP A 421 147.89 -26.93 -85.20
C ASP A 421 147.45 -26.65 -83.75
N ASN A 422 148.37 -26.14 -82.92
CA ASN A 422 148.05 -25.70 -81.56
C ASN A 422 147.04 -24.55 -81.57
N SER A 423 147.20 -23.56 -82.47
CA SER A 423 146.28 -22.42 -82.61
C SER A 423 144.88 -22.85 -83.05
N THR A 424 144.77 -23.79 -84.00
CA THR A 424 143.50 -24.39 -84.41
C THR A 424 142.82 -25.12 -83.25
N THR A 425 143.61 -25.89 -82.48
CA THR A 425 143.10 -26.63 -81.31
C THR A 425 142.59 -25.67 -80.23
N SER A 426 143.36 -24.64 -79.88
CA SER A 426 142.95 -23.62 -78.90
C SER A 426 141.74 -22.82 -79.39
N ALA A 427 141.67 -22.44 -80.67
CA ALA A 427 140.52 -21.75 -81.22
C ALA A 427 139.25 -22.61 -81.17
N LYS A 428 139.36 -23.93 -81.43
CA LYS A 428 138.25 -24.88 -81.28
C LYS A 428 137.77 -25.02 -79.83
N GLU A 429 138.68 -24.99 -78.86
CA GLU A 429 138.32 -24.96 -77.44
C GLU A 429 137.57 -23.67 -77.08
N ILE A 430 138.06 -22.51 -77.54
CA ILE A 430 137.39 -21.21 -77.35
C ILE A 430 136.00 -21.24 -77.99
N GLN A 431 135.86 -21.76 -79.22
CA GLN A 431 134.58 -21.91 -79.91
C GLN A 431 133.59 -22.75 -79.06
N GLY A 432 134.07 -23.82 -78.44
CA GLY A 432 133.28 -24.64 -77.52
C GLY A 432 132.80 -23.87 -76.27
N VAL A 433 133.67 -23.02 -75.70
CA VAL A 433 133.30 -22.15 -74.56
C VAL A 433 132.30 -21.09 -74.98
N VAL A 434 132.50 -20.41 -76.11
CA VAL A 434 131.59 -19.39 -76.65
C VAL A 434 130.22 -19.99 -76.95
N LYS A 435 130.16 -21.20 -77.54
CA LYS A 435 128.90 -21.91 -77.75
C LYS A 435 128.14 -22.15 -76.45
N LYS A 436 128.83 -22.61 -75.39
CA LYS A 436 128.23 -22.78 -74.05
C LYS A 436 127.74 -21.45 -73.47
N ILE A 437 128.45 -20.34 -73.70
CA ILE A 437 128.02 -19.00 -73.28
C ILE A 437 126.73 -18.61 -74.00
N THR A 438 126.65 -18.78 -75.33
CA THR A 438 125.44 -18.49 -76.13
C THR A 438 124.25 -19.32 -75.67
N GLU A 439 124.43 -20.62 -75.38
CA GLU A 439 123.38 -21.48 -74.82
C GLU A 439 122.87 -20.95 -73.46
N ARG A 440 123.77 -20.49 -72.59
CA ARG A 440 123.40 -19.88 -71.29
C ARG A 440 122.66 -18.55 -71.46
N ILE A 441 123.06 -17.72 -72.42
CA ILE A 441 122.40 -16.45 -72.77
C ILE A 441 120.96 -16.70 -73.21
N GLN A 442 120.74 -17.65 -74.12
CA GLN A 442 119.38 -18.02 -74.56
C GLN A 442 118.53 -18.53 -73.40
N GLY A 443 119.12 -19.29 -72.48
CA GLY A 443 118.46 -19.71 -71.24
C GLY A 443 118.04 -18.52 -70.37
N ASN A 444 118.93 -17.54 -70.18
CA ASN A 444 118.67 -16.35 -69.38
C ASN A 444 117.64 -15.41 -70.02
N LEU A 445 117.60 -15.30 -71.35
CA LEU A 445 116.55 -14.54 -72.06
C LEU A 445 115.16 -15.14 -71.80
N LYS A 446 115.01 -16.46 -71.99
CA LYS A 446 113.76 -17.18 -71.68
C LYS A 446 113.34 -17.00 -70.22
N LEU A 447 114.30 -17.02 -69.29
CA LEU A 447 114.03 -16.80 -67.88
C LEU A 447 113.55 -15.36 -67.62
N SER A 448 114.19 -14.37 -68.24
CA SER A 448 113.82 -12.95 -68.11
C SER A 448 112.42 -12.67 -68.64
N ASP A 449 112.05 -13.25 -69.79
CA ASP A 449 110.69 -13.17 -70.33
C ASP A 449 109.66 -13.78 -69.36
N LYS A 450 109.96 -14.97 -68.83
CA LYS A 450 109.09 -15.61 -67.83
C LYS A 450 108.95 -14.77 -66.56
N THR A 451 110.02 -14.11 -66.11
CA THR A 451 109.97 -13.20 -64.95
C THR A 451 109.15 -11.94 -65.26
N LYS A 452 109.27 -11.39 -66.46
CA LYS A 452 108.44 -10.25 -66.92
C LYS A 452 106.95 -10.61 -66.92
N ASP A 453 106.59 -11.78 -67.42
CA ASP A 453 105.22 -12.29 -67.34
C ASP A 453 104.76 -12.47 -65.88
N GLY A 454 105.66 -12.92 -64.99
CA GLY A 454 105.42 -13.01 -63.55
C GLY A 454 105.07 -11.65 -62.93
N PHE A 455 105.76 -10.57 -63.28
CA PHE A 455 105.44 -9.21 -62.82
C PHE A 455 104.11 -8.69 -63.40
N ASN A 456 103.78 -9.01 -64.65
CA ASN A 456 102.48 -8.66 -65.24
C ASN A 456 101.32 -9.36 -64.51
N LEU A 457 101.49 -10.65 -64.18
CA LEU A 457 100.52 -11.38 -63.36
C LEU A 457 100.43 -10.77 -61.97
N LEU A 458 101.56 -10.47 -61.33
CA LEU A 458 101.61 -9.84 -60.01
C LEU A 458 100.83 -8.51 -60.00
N LYS A 459 101.02 -7.65 -61.02
CA LYS A 459 100.25 -6.40 -61.17
C LYS A 459 98.74 -6.66 -61.18
N ARG A 460 98.28 -7.60 -62.00
CA ARG A 460 96.85 -7.93 -62.09
C ARG A 460 96.28 -8.43 -60.76
N GLU A 461 97.04 -9.23 -60.01
CA GLU A 461 96.60 -9.69 -58.68
C GLU A 461 96.60 -8.55 -57.64
N ILE A 462 97.55 -7.60 -57.72
CA ILE A 462 97.52 -6.38 -56.89
C ILE A 462 96.25 -5.55 -57.17
N ASP A 463 95.89 -5.35 -58.43
CA ASP A 463 94.68 -4.61 -58.82
C ASP A 463 93.42 -5.25 -58.24
N LYS A 464 93.32 -6.59 -58.30
CA LYS A 464 92.21 -7.33 -57.68
C LYS A 464 92.15 -7.14 -56.16
N VAL A 465 93.30 -7.15 -55.48
CA VAL A 465 93.35 -6.92 -54.02
C VAL A 465 92.92 -5.49 -53.68
N LYS A 466 93.34 -4.48 -54.46
CA LYS A 466 92.88 -3.09 -54.27
C LYS A 466 91.36 -2.98 -54.43
N GLN A 467 90.80 -3.60 -55.47
CA GLN A 467 89.36 -3.63 -55.68
C GLN A 467 88.62 -4.29 -54.50
N ALA A 468 89.06 -5.47 -54.07
CA ALA A 468 88.44 -6.17 -52.94
C ALA A 468 88.49 -5.34 -51.65
N ASN A 469 89.61 -4.67 -51.37
CA ASN A 469 89.72 -3.80 -50.19
C ASN A 469 88.81 -2.57 -50.27
N HIS A 470 88.59 -2.02 -51.47
CA HIS A 470 87.66 -0.93 -51.67
C HIS A 470 86.22 -1.36 -51.39
N GLU A 471 85.80 -2.51 -51.91
CA GLU A 471 84.47 -3.10 -51.65
C GLU A 471 84.27 -3.41 -50.15
N ILE A 472 85.30 -3.88 -49.46
CA ILE A 472 85.27 -4.08 -48.00
C ILE A 472 85.08 -2.75 -47.28
N ALA A 473 85.83 -1.70 -47.66
CA ALA A 473 85.73 -0.39 -47.01
C ALA A 473 84.34 0.24 -47.18
N GLU A 474 83.75 0.16 -48.37
CA GLU A 474 82.36 0.61 -48.61
C GLU A 474 81.37 -0.20 -47.75
N SER A 475 81.50 -1.52 -47.72
CA SER A 475 80.65 -2.39 -46.90
C SER A 475 80.75 -2.09 -45.40
N MET A 476 81.92 -1.70 -44.91
CA MET A 476 82.13 -1.32 -43.50
C MET A 476 81.45 0.01 -43.16
N GLU A 477 81.44 1.00 -44.07
CA GLU A 477 80.73 2.25 -43.85
C GLU A 477 79.20 2.03 -43.84
N GLU A 478 78.68 1.19 -44.75
CA GLU A 478 77.27 0.81 -44.74
C GLU A 478 76.87 0.06 -43.45
N GLN A 479 77.72 -0.86 -42.98
CA GLN A 479 77.48 -1.58 -41.73
C GLN A 479 77.50 -0.64 -40.51
N LYS A 480 78.37 0.36 -40.50
CA LYS A 480 78.42 1.36 -39.42
C LYS A 480 77.15 2.19 -39.32
N ASP A 481 76.58 2.59 -40.45
CA ASP A 481 75.30 3.31 -40.51
C ASP A 481 74.13 2.42 -40.07
N ALA A 482 74.12 1.16 -40.53
CA ALA A 482 73.16 0.17 -40.07
C ALA A 482 73.26 -0.05 -38.56
N ASN A 483 74.47 -0.20 -38.02
CA ASN A 483 74.71 -0.41 -36.59
C ASN A 483 74.20 0.77 -35.73
N SER A 484 74.39 2.00 -36.21
CA SER A 484 73.86 3.22 -35.57
C SER A 484 72.32 3.22 -35.53
N SER A 485 71.68 2.78 -36.61
CA SER A 485 70.21 2.66 -36.68
C SER A 485 69.67 1.59 -35.74
N ILE A 486 70.41 0.48 -35.55
CA ILE A 486 70.03 -0.56 -34.60
C ILE A 486 70.17 -0.05 -33.16
N LEU A 487 71.24 0.69 -32.83
CA LEU A 487 71.38 1.34 -31.51
C LEU A 487 70.20 2.27 -31.17
N GLU A 488 69.76 3.08 -32.13
CA GLU A 488 68.58 3.93 -31.93
C GLU A 488 67.32 3.08 -31.67
N SER A 489 67.17 1.97 -32.39
CA SER A 489 66.05 1.04 -32.22
C SER A 489 66.08 0.36 -30.84
N ILE A 490 67.25 -0.03 -30.34
CA ILE A 490 67.43 -0.55 -28.97
C ILE A 490 67.04 0.51 -27.93
N SER A 491 67.46 1.76 -28.12
CA SER A 491 67.10 2.85 -27.21
C SER A 491 65.58 3.04 -27.14
N LYS A 492 64.89 3.02 -28.29
CA LYS A 492 63.41 3.07 -28.36
C LYS A 492 62.77 1.86 -27.69
N LEU A 493 63.30 0.66 -27.90
CA LEU A 493 62.80 -0.56 -27.24
C LEU A 493 62.93 -0.48 -25.72
N ASN A 494 64.04 0.05 -25.20
CA ASN A 494 64.24 0.23 -23.76
C ASN A 494 63.21 1.20 -23.16
N ALA A 495 63.01 2.36 -23.81
CA ALA A 495 61.99 3.33 -23.37
C ALA A 495 60.57 2.73 -23.42
N PHE A 496 60.28 1.92 -24.45
CA PHE A 496 58.99 1.24 -24.57
C PHE A 496 58.79 0.18 -23.48
N SER A 497 59.83 -0.60 -23.17
CA SER A 497 59.81 -1.59 -22.09
C SER A 497 59.53 -0.94 -20.72
N GLN A 498 60.21 0.16 -20.40
CA GLN A 498 59.94 0.93 -19.17
C GLN A 498 58.50 1.43 -19.09
N LYS A 499 57.95 1.90 -20.22
CA LYS A 499 56.55 2.33 -20.30
C LYS A 499 55.59 1.15 -20.04
N ILE A 500 55.86 -0.02 -20.62
CA ILE A 500 55.07 -1.23 -20.38
C ILE A 500 55.07 -1.60 -18.89
N SER A 501 56.22 -1.65 -18.23
CA SER A 501 56.29 -1.94 -16.78
C SER A 501 55.47 -0.95 -15.94
N GLY A 502 55.47 0.34 -16.30
CA GLY A 502 54.64 1.35 -15.65
C GLY A 502 53.13 1.10 -15.83
N GLU A 503 52.70 0.80 -17.04
CA GLU A 503 51.29 0.50 -17.35
C GLU A 503 50.81 -0.80 -16.69
N LEU A 504 51.66 -1.84 -16.62
CA LEU A 504 51.34 -3.10 -15.95
C LEU A 504 51.08 -2.90 -14.46
N ASN A 505 51.91 -2.11 -13.77
CA ASN A 505 51.68 -1.77 -12.37
C ASN A 505 50.34 -1.06 -12.15
N ASN A 506 49.95 -0.15 -13.05
CA ASN A 506 48.64 0.49 -12.99
C ASN A 506 47.50 -0.52 -13.23
N GLN A 507 47.66 -1.45 -14.19
CA GLN A 507 46.68 -2.49 -14.48
C GLN A 507 46.47 -3.46 -13.31
N VAL A 508 47.53 -3.87 -12.63
CA VAL A 508 47.43 -4.69 -11.40
C VAL A 508 46.61 -3.95 -10.35
N ARG A 509 46.91 -2.66 -10.10
CA ARG A 509 46.15 -1.84 -9.15
C ARG A 509 44.67 -1.68 -9.55
N TYR A 510 44.38 -1.55 -10.83
CA TYR A 510 42.99 -1.53 -11.31
C TYR A 510 42.29 -2.88 -11.09
N GLY A 511 42.98 -3.99 -11.33
CA GLY A 511 42.47 -5.34 -11.05
C GLY A 511 42.11 -5.52 -9.57
N GLU A 512 42.99 -5.11 -8.66
CA GLU A 512 42.73 -5.13 -7.22
C GLU A 512 41.52 -4.27 -6.83
N GLY A 513 41.41 -3.07 -7.42
CA GLY A 513 40.26 -2.17 -7.20
C GLY A 513 38.94 -2.78 -7.67
N ILE A 514 38.92 -3.44 -8.84
CA ILE A 514 37.72 -4.13 -9.34
C ILE A 514 37.36 -5.31 -8.43
N ASN A 515 38.35 -6.09 -7.98
CA ASN A 515 38.10 -7.18 -7.02
C ASN A 515 37.45 -6.69 -5.72
N GLN A 516 37.90 -5.55 -5.19
CA GLN A 516 37.26 -4.94 -4.02
C GLN A 516 35.82 -4.51 -4.31
N MET A 517 35.55 -3.95 -5.49
CA MET A 517 34.21 -3.54 -5.90
C MET A 517 33.26 -4.74 -6.07
N LEU A 518 33.74 -5.84 -6.64
CA LEU A 518 32.99 -7.10 -6.77
C LEU A 518 32.69 -7.72 -5.40
N SER A 519 33.64 -7.67 -4.46
CA SER A 519 33.41 -8.09 -3.07
C SER A 519 32.28 -7.28 -2.41
N ASN A 520 32.31 -5.96 -2.55
CA ASN A 520 31.23 -5.09 -2.05
C ASN A 520 29.88 -5.40 -2.72
N LEU A 521 29.88 -5.71 -4.02
CA LEU A 521 28.67 -6.04 -4.76
C LEU A 521 28.07 -7.38 -4.31
N ASN A 522 28.92 -8.36 -3.95
CA ASN A 522 28.47 -9.62 -3.36
C ASN A 522 27.84 -9.40 -1.98
N ILE A 523 28.44 -8.56 -1.12
CA ILE A 523 27.86 -8.18 0.19
C ILE A 523 26.50 -7.50 -0.01
N LEU A 524 26.42 -6.52 -0.93
CA LEU A 524 25.18 -5.83 -1.24
C LEU A 524 24.09 -6.79 -1.75
N SER A 525 24.46 -7.76 -2.57
CA SER A 525 23.52 -8.79 -3.06
C SER A 525 22.95 -9.63 -1.91
N GLU A 526 23.76 -9.93 -0.89
CA GLU A 526 23.33 -10.65 0.31
C GLU A 526 22.41 -9.80 1.21
N GLU A 527 22.68 -8.50 1.32
CA GLU A 527 21.80 -7.55 2.03
C GLU A 527 20.43 -7.43 1.34
N ILE A 528 20.40 -7.28 0.01
CA ILE A 528 19.14 -7.20 -0.74
C ILE A 528 18.37 -8.53 -0.62
N ALA A 529 19.05 -9.68 -0.67
CA ALA A 529 18.38 -10.97 -0.51
C ALA A 529 17.67 -11.10 0.85
N THR A 530 18.29 -10.59 1.91
CA THR A 530 17.71 -10.55 3.25
C THR A 530 16.51 -9.60 3.30
N ALA A 531 16.64 -8.40 2.73
CA ALA A 531 15.53 -7.43 2.64
C ALA A 531 14.32 -7.98 1.86
N MET A 532 14.55 -8.77 0.80
CA MET A 532 13.48 -9.43 0.05
C MET A 532 12.74 -10.49 0.86
N ASP A 533 13.43 -11.21 1.76
CA ASP A 533 12.78 -12.18 2.65
C ASP A 533 11.94 -11.46 3.72
N GLU A 534 12.43 -10.35 4.27
CA GLU A 534 11.69 -9.49 5.20
C GLU A 534 10.43 -8.88 4.55
N GLU A 535 10.55 -8.32 3.34
CA GLU A 535 9.40 -7.78 2.60
C GLU A 535 8.36 -8.86 2.28
N LYS A 536 8.81 -10.07 1.94
CA LYS A 536 7.90 -11.21 1.73
C LYS A 536 7.10 -11.54 2.99
N THR A 537 7.72 -11.53 4.17
CA THR A 537 7.00 -11.70 5.44
C THR A 537 6.01 -10.56 5.69
N ALA A 538 6.41 -9.31 5.45
CA ALA A 538 5.53 -8.15 5.60
C ALA A 538 4.31 -8.23 4.66
N LEU A 539 4.48 -8.69 3.43
CA LEU A 539 3.36 -8.89 2.49
C LEU A 539 2.40 -10.00 2.92
N GLN A 540 2.90 -11.05 3.57
CA GLN A 540 2.02 -12.08 4.14
C GLN A 540 1.12 -11.50 5.23
N GLU A 541 1.65 -10.66 6.12
CA GLU A 541 0.87 -9.97 7.15
C GLU A 541 -0.12 -8.96 6.56
N ALA A 542 0.29 -8.22 5.53
CA ALA A 542 -0.59 -7.32 4.80
C ALA A 542 -1.74 -8.07 4.13
N SER A 543 -1.46 -9.22 3.52
CA SER A 543 -2.48 -10.08 2.90
C SER A 543 -3.51 -10.56 3.92
N LEU A 544 -3.07 -11.01 5.10
CA LEU A 544 -3.96 -11.41 6.19
C LEU A 544 -4.82 -10.24 6.68
N SER A 545 -4.23 -9.04 6.77
CA SER A 545 -4.95 -7.82 7.17
C SER A 545 -6.04 -7.45 6.17
N VAL A 546 -5.75 -7.54 4.87
CA VAL A 546 -6.73 -7.31 3.79
C VAL A 546 -7.86 -8.35 3.84
N GLU A 547 -7.56 -9.62 4.12
CA GLU A 547 -8.59 -10.65 4.32
C GLU A 547 -9.50 -10.32 5.51
N HIS A 548 -8.94 -9.86 6.63
CA HIS A 548 -9.70 -9.40 7.80
C HIS A 548 -10.61 -8.22 7.48
N ILE A 549 -10.10 -7.21 6.75
CA ILE A 549 -10.89 -6.06 6.31
C ILE A 549 -12.07 -6.50 5.44
N SER A 550 -11.84 -7.42 4.50
CA SER A 550 -12.89 -7.98 3.66
C SER A 550 -13.98 -8.70 4.48
N LYS A 551 -13.59 -9.48 5.51
CA LYS A 551 -14.54 -10.12 6.44
C LYS A 551 -15.35 -9.09 7.23
N ILE A 552 -14.70 -8.03 7.76
CA ILE A 552 -15.37 -6.97 8.51
C ILE A 552 -16.36 -6.19 7.63
N SER A 553 -15.96 -5.84 6.40
CA SER A 553 -16.85 -5.19 5.44
C SER A 553 -18.10 -6.03 5.15
N ASN A 554 -17.94 -7.33 4.88
CA ASN A 554 -19.07 -8.22 4.64
C ASN A 554 -19.99 -8.32 5.87
N TYR A 555 -19.42 -8.39 7.07
CA TYR A 555 -20.17 -8.40 8.32
C TYR A 555 -20.94 -7.10 8.56
N LEU A 556 -20.32 -5.94 8.32
CA LEU A 556 -20.99 -4.63 8.41
C LEU A 556 -22.14 -4.52 7.42
N ARG A 557 -21.98 -5.06 6.21
CA ARG A 557 -23.03 -5.09 5.19
C ARG A 557 -24.21 -5.97 5.63
N GLU A 558 -23.93 -7.13 6.24
CA GLU A 558 -24.96 -8.02 6.78
C GLU A 558 -25.75 -7.36 7.92
N ILE A 559 -25.06 -6.72 8.87
CA ILE A 559 -25.69 -5.93 9.93
C ILE A 559 -26.55 -4.83 9.32
N SER A 560 -26.00 -4.09 8.36
CA SER A 560 -26.68 -2.95 7.76
C SER A 560 -27.97 -3.36 7.04
N ASN A 561 -27.93 -4.47 6.31
CA ASN A 561 -29.12 -5.06 5.67
C ASN A 561 -30.16 -5.48 6.71
N LYS A 562 -29.74 -6.10 7.82
CA LYS A 562 -30.65 -6.51 8.90
C LYS A 562 -31.31 -5.31 9.59
N VAL A 563 -30.55 -4.23 9.79
CA VAL A 563 -31.08 -2.97 10.33
C VAL A 563 -32.10 -2.35 9.36
N GLU A 564 -31.84 -2.38 8.06
CA GLU A 564 -32.80 -1.91 7.04
C GLU A 564 -34.09 -2.76 7.02
N GLU A 565 -33.98 -4.08 7.13
CA GLU A 565 -35.14 -4.98 7.28
C GLU A 565 -35.96 -4.67 8.54
N ASP A 566 -35.29 -4.40 9.66
CA ASP A 566 -35.97 -4.02 10.91
C ASP A 566 -36.65 -2.64 10.78
N PHE A 567 -36.08 -1.71 10.01
CA PHE A 567 -36.73 -0.43 9.70
C PHE A 567 -38.00 -0.58 8.88
N HIS A 568 -38.06 -1.54 7.95
CA HIS A 568 -39.26 -1.79 7.15
C HIS A 568 -40.49 -2.17 7.99
N LYS A 569 -40.31 -2.62 9.24
CA LYS A 569 -41.41 -2.92 10.18
C LYS A 569 -42.08 -1.66 10.73
N PHE A 570 -41.43 -0.49 10.61
CA PHE A 570 -41.95 0.79 11.07
C PHE A 570 -42.28 1.70 9.89
N LYS A 571 -43.54 2.14 9.82
CA LYS A 571 -43.94 3.16 8.85
C LYS A 571 -43.66 4.54 9.43
N THR A 572 -42.63 5.19 8.91
CA THR A 572 -42.15 6.50 9.37
C THR A 572 -42.61 7.66 8.47
N GLU A 573 -43.16 7.34 7.29
CA GLU A 573 -43.65 8.28 6.27
C GLU A 573 -45.06 7.93 5.77
#